data_AF-A0A9J7XZL8-F1
#
_entry.id   AF-A0A9J7XZL8-F1
#
_cell.length_a   1.000
_cell.length_b   1.000
_cell.length_c   1.000
_cell.angle_alpha   90.00
_cell.angle_beta   90.00
_cell.angle_gamma   90.00
#
_symmetry.space_group_name_H-M   'P 1'
#
loop_
_entity.id
_entity.type
_entity.pdbx_description
1 polymer ?
#
loop_
_entity_poly.entity_id
_entity_poly.type
_entity_poly.pdbx_seq_one_letter_code
_entity_poly.pdbx_strand_id
1 'polypeptide(L)'
;MRSESIHVVMQVLYACYVHVLFVHTFIHYIYTYIYTFFIYFFLHACMCFMLCIGGLCMHFISSLMLLCHVLISSEHKDGCSQEEVDGDSCGSSTAGSPVMDRNPSPPPEEDETEAGEEADAIGETVYSKHWLFSTLTRLIQMVTDQESGPSDSSVELTDDLEEDLCRVWDMAMDKDVAVFLQEFKAPDILLGVIAKSRSPRLTEICVGILGNMACFHDTCVSLSQNSDLCSVLLLLLGDNDPPTLLETCRLLLTCLSQPDVAPLWLERIRQQPAVCGSLCFIMSSSTNVDLLVKVGELVDKLFDEDEELMKSWVSTPASDSDPNKDTQQDMASSLLEAATQLRSESPEALEVYLHSLQLLTTVEEGMQALVSDGACGREVWTFVCKIVCEDLCQEEDPPLILQEQKALLAPALALLSALHSSLQTTISTELLGSLIRILQFNAEWRQSRTDGNSESEESQKEEDEQLKALVETTAEFLSAVLMQLNKDLLSAIVKEGCLTERSCVSAVATLVPQHITAVQHLVSLLSEVEPKLAEIIKKDFSISSNVSGGNI
;
A
#
# COMPACT_ATOMS: atom_id res chain seq x y z
N MET A 1 -9.07 59.17 0.14
CA MET A 1 -9.93 58.85 1.30
C MET A 1 -10.80 57.60 1.09
N ARG A 2 -11.89 57.62 0.28
CA ARG A 2 -12.78 56.43 0.17
C ARG A 2 -12.12 55.18 -0.45
N SER A 3 -11.20 55.34 -1.40
CA SER A 3 -10.51 54.20 -2.04
C SER A 3 -9.54 53.48 -1.08
N GLU A 4 -8.68 54.23 -0.38
CA GLU A 4 -7.70 53.67 0.57
C GLU A 4 -8.37 52.90 1.72
N SER A 5 -9.54 53.36 2.19
CA SER A 5 -10.29 52.67 3.24
C SER A 5 -10.79 51.29 2.80
N ILE A 6 -11.19 51.13 1.53
CA ILE A 6 -11.63 49.83 0.98
C ILE A 6 -10.43 48.90 0.82
N HIS A 7 -9.28 49.42 0.39
CA HIS A 7 -8.08 48.62 0.17
C HIS A 7 -7.50 48.05 1.47
N VAL A 8 -7.54 48.81 2.56
CA VAL A 8 -7.15 48.34 3.91
C VAL A 8 -8.13 47.29 4.43
N VAL A 9 -9.45 47.48 4.26
CA VAL A 9 -10.46 46.49 4.67
C VAL A 9 -10.29 45.17 3.91
N MET A 10 -10.03 45.22 2.60
CA MET A 10 -9.72 44.03 1.78
C MET A 10 -8.48 43.29 2.26
N GLN A 11 -7.40 43.99 2.62
CA GLN A 11 -6.19 43.35 3.16
C GLN A 11 -6.44 42.69 4.53
N VAL A 12 -7.23 43.31 5.41
CA VAL A 12 -7.59 42.72 6.71
C VAL A 12 -8.46 41.47 6.52
N LEU A 13 -9.46 41.51 5.62
CA LEU A 13 -10.31 40.35 5.32
C LEU A 13 -9.50 39.20 4.70
N TYR A 14 -8.58 39.50 3.79
CA TYR A 14 -7.69 38.49 3.20
C TYR A 14 -6.76 37.86 4.24
N ALA A 15 -6.16 38.66 5.13
CA ALA A 15 -5.33 38.14 6.23
C ALA A 15 -6.12 37.26 7.19
N CYS A 16 -7.36 37.63 7.54
CA CYS A 16 -8.26 36.79 8.33
C CYS A 16 -8.62 35.48 7.61
N TYR A 17 -8.90 35.53 6.30
CA TYR A 17 -9.22 34.34 5.51
C TYR A 17 -8.04 33.35 5.48
N VAL A 18 -6.83 33.83 5.18
CA VAL A 18 -5.61 33.00 5.20
C VAL A 18 -5.35 32.40 6.58
N HIS A 19 -5.56 33.16 7.65
CA HIS A 19 -5.38 32.66 9.02
C HIS A 19 -6.43 31.62 9.43
N VAL A 20 -7.67 31.72 8.94
CA VAL A 20 -8.71 30.70 9.14
C VAL A 20 -8.39 29.43 8.35
N LEU A 21 -7.93 29.57 7.09
CA LEU A 21 -7.50 28.44 6.27
C LEU A 21 -6.34 27.68 6.94
N PHE A 22 -5.31 28.40 7.39
CA PHE A 22 -4.16 27.83 8.08
C PHE A 22 -4.57 27.07 9.35
N VAL A 23 -5.46 27.64 10.17
CA VAL A 23 -5.98 26.97 11.37
C VAL A 23 -6.79 25.72 11.01
N HIS A 24 -7.59 25.75 9.94
CA HIS A 24 -8.34 24.58 9.50
C HIS A 24 -7.42 23.45 9.00
N THR A 25 -6.44 23.77 8.16
CA THR A 25 -5.42 22.80 7.70
C THR A 25 -4.60 22.24 8.86
N PHE A 26 -4.21 23.07 9.83
CA PHE A 26 -3.47 22.63 11.02
C PHE A 26 -4.30 21.71 11.94
N ILE A 27 -5.60 21.99 12.13
CA ILE A 27 -6.51 21.10 12.87
C ILE A 27 -6.70 19.79 12.12
N HIS A 28 -6.85 19.82 10.79
CA HIS A 28 -6.98 18.61 9.98
C HIS A 28 -5.72 17.75 10.02
N TYR A 29 -4.53 18.36 9.93
CA TYR A 29 -3.24 17.69 10.08
C TYR A 29 -3.09 17.04 11.47
N ILE A 30 -3.47 17.73 12.55
CA ILE A 30 -3.50 17.16 13.89
C ILE A 30 -4.49 15.98 13.98
N TYR A 31 -5.68 16.09 13.39
CA TYR A 31 -6.65 15.00 13.38
C TYR A 31 -6.14 13.77 12.62
N THR A 32 -5.59 13.96 11.41
CA THR A 32 -4.98 12.88 10.63
C THR A 32 -3.81 12.25 11.40
N TYR A 33 -2.91 13.04 11.97
CA TYR A 33 -1.77 12.54 12.76
C TYR A 33 -2.22 11.72 13.98
N ILE A 34 -3.21 12.23 14.75
CA ILE A 34 -3.78 11.50 15.88
C ILE A 34 -4.45 10.21 15.41
N TYR A 35 -5.23 10.24 14.33
CA TYR A 35 -5.93 9.08 13.80
C TYR A 35 -4.96 7.98 13.32
N THR A 36 -3.93 8.35 12.55
CA THR A 36 -2.87 7.44 12.12
C THR A 36 -2.07 6.88 13.31
N PHE A 37 -1.77 7.71 14.32
CA PHE A 37 -1.11 7.26 15.56
C PHE A 37 -1.98 6.25 16.33
N PHE A 38 -3.30 6.47 16.44
CA PHE A 38 -4.21 5.52 17.07
C PHE A 38 -4.34 4.21 16.28
N ILE A 39 -4.40 4.28 14.95
CA ILE A 39 -4.39 3.09 14.07
C ILE A 39 -3.10 2.28 14.26
N TYR A 40 -1.94 2.95 14.23
CA TYR A 40 -0.65 2.28 14.40
C TYR A 40 -0.49 1.66 15.79
N PHE A 41 -0.90 2.38 16.84
CA PHE A 41 -0.92 1.86 18.21
C PHE A 41 -1.89 0.67 18.36
N PHE A 42 -3.05 0.70 17.70
CA PHE A 42 -4.03 -0.39 17.71
C PHE A 42 -3.52 -1.62 16.96
N LEU A 43 -2.96 -1.46 15.75
CA LEU A 43 -2.32 -2.53 14.98
C LEU A 43 -1.18 -3.18 15.77
N HIS A 44 -0.30 -2.38 16.38
CA HIS A 44 0.79 -2.89 17.21
C HIS A 44 0.28 -3.61 18.46
N ALA A 45 -0.74 -3.07 19.15
CA ALA A 45 -1.37 -3.74 20.29
C ALA A 45 -2.04 -5.07 19.88
N CYS A 46 -2.70 -5.11 18.72
CA CYS A 46 -3.26 -6.33 18.14
C CYS A 46 -2.18 -7.36 17.79
N MET A 47 -1.04 -6.96 17.21
CA MET A 47 0.09 -7.87 16.99
C MET A 47 0.65 -8.41 18.31
N CYS A 48 0.88 -7.57 19.32
CA CYS A 48 1.32 -8.02 20.65
C CYS A 48 0.31 -8.99 21.29
N PHE A 49 -0.99 -8.74 21.14
CA PHE A 49 -2.07 -9.60 21.65
C PHE A 49 -2.13 -10.94 20.91
N MET A 50 -2.01 -10.94 19.57
CA MET A 50 -1.93 -12.16 18.75
C MET A 50 -0.70 -13.01 19.12
N LEU A 51 0.46 -12.39 19.35
CA LEU A 51 1.68 -13.08 19.81
C LEU A 51 1.50 -13.67 21.22
N CYS A 52 0.81 -12.95 22.13
CA CYS A 52 0.47 -13.48 23.46
C CYS A 52 -0.51 -14.67 23.38
N ILE A 53 -1.54 -14.60 22.52
CA ILE A 53 -2.48 -15.70 22.28
C ILE A 53 -1.75 -16.91 21.67
N GLY A 54 -0.87 -16.69 20.69
CA GLY A 54 -0.03 -17.75 20.12
C GLY A 54 0.81 -18.48 21.18
N GLY A 55 1.44 -17.72 22.09
CA GLY A 55 2.16 -18.27 23.24
C GLY A 55 1.27 -19.06 24.20
N LEU A 56 0.09 -18.55 24.53
CA LEU A 56 -0.90 -19.22 25.39
C LEU A 56 -1.45 -20.50 24.75
N CYS A 57 -1.77 -20.49 23.45
CA CYS A 57 -2.21 -21.67 22.70
C CYS A 57 -1.13 -22.76 22.66
N MET A 58 0.15 -22.40 22.44
CA MET A 58 1.25 -23.36 22.48
C MET A 58 1.44 -23.97 23.87
N HIS A 59 1.28 -23.18 24.94
CA HIS A 59 1.26 -23.70 26.31
C HIS A 59 0.05 -24.61 26.60
N PHE A 60 -1.13 -24.30 26.06
CA PHE A 60 -2.33 -25.10 26.22
C PHE A 60 -2.21 -26.44 25.47
N ILE A 61 -1.72 -26.44 24.24
CA ILE A 61 -1.44 -27.64 23.44
C ILE A 61 -0.39 -28.52 24.13
N SER A 62 0.69 -27.93 24.65
CA SER A 62 1.71 -28.67 25.42
C SER A 62 1.13 -29.31 26.69
N SER A 63 0.25 -28.60 27.40
CA SER A 63 -0.44 -29.10 28.59
C SER A 63 -1.44 -30.22 28.25
N LEU A 64 -2.16 -30.10 27.14
CA LEU A 64 -3.10 -31.11 26.65
C LEU A 64 -2.39 -32.39 26.19
N MET A 65 -1.25 -32.25 25.48
CA MET A 65 -0.36 -33.37 25.14
C MET A 65 0.11 -34.12 26.38
N LEU A 66 0.51 -33.39 27.43
CA LEU A 66 0.92 -33.98 28.71
C LEU A 66 -0.23 -34.71 29.42
N LEU A 67 -1.44 -34.12 29.41
CA LEU A 67 -2.64 -34.72 29.99
C LEU A 67 -3.04 -36.01 29.24
N CYS A 68 -3.02 -36.01 27.92
CA CYS A 68 -3.23 -37.22 27.11
C CYS A 68 -2.21 -38.32 27.45
N HIS A 69 -0.93 -37.97 27.63
CA HIS A 69 0.11 -38.92 27.98
C HIS A 69 -0.06 -39.53 29.39
N VAL A 70 -0.65 -38.78 30.33
CA VAL A 70 -1.04 -39.27 31.67
C VAL A 70 -2.29 -40.15 31.60
N LEU A 71 -3.31 -39.76 30.83
CA LEU A 71 -4.55 -40.52 30.68
C LEU A 71 -4.30 -41.90 30.03
N ILE A 72 -3.52 -41.95 28.94
CA ILE A 72 -3.09 -43.19 28.28
C ILE A 72 -2.28 -44.09 29.23
N SER A 73 -1.57 -43.51 30.21
CA SER A 73 -0.85 -44.26 31.25
C SER A 73 -1.77 -44.77 32.37
N SER A 74 -3.02 -44.29 32.47
CA SER A 74 -3.96 -44.61 33.54
C SER A 74 -4.99 -45.69 33.19
N GLU A 75 -5.35 -45.85 31.90
CA GLU A 75 -6.33 -46.83 31.42
C GLU A 75 -5.90 -48.31 31.57
N HIS A 76 -4.74 -48.57 32.19
CA HIS A 76 -4.29 -49.92 32.55
C HIS A 76 -4.63 -50.33 34.00
N LYS A 77 -5.45 -49.56 34.72
CA LYS A 77 -5.95 -49.95 36.05
C LYS A 77 -7.42 -49.60 36.34
N ASP A 78 -8.10 -50.65 36.79
CA ASP A 78 -9.25 -50.69 37.68
C ASP A 78 -10.61 -50.22 37.15
N GLY A 79 -11.66 -50.92 37.60
CA GLY A 79 -13.06 -50.61 37.36
C GLY A 79 -13.97 -51.25 38.42
N CYS A 80 -15.30 -51.15 38.20
CA CYS A 80 -16.43 -51.80 38.91
C CYS A 80 -17.27 -50.92 39.88
N SER A 81 -18.60 -51.18 39.89
CA SER A 81 -19.73 -50.67 40.74
C SER A 81 -20.10 -49.17 40.64
N GLN A 82 -21.35 -48.73 40.37
CA GLN A 82 -22.69 -48.94 41.01
C GLN A 82 -22.80 -48.25 42.40
N GLU A 83 -23.87 -47.55 42.83
CA GLU A 83 -25.31 -47.51 42.45
C GLU A 83 -26.07 -46.27 43.07
N GLU A 84 -27.19 -45.80 42.48
CA GLU A 84 -28.51 -45.32 43.07
C GLU A 84 -28.63 -44.31 44.29
N VAL A 85 -29.72 -43.54 44.62
CA VAL A 85 -30.99 -42.98 44.00
C VAL A 85 -31.76 -42.04 45.02
N ASP A 86 -32.85 -41.34 44.60
CA ASP A 86 -33.95 -40.63 45.37
C ASP A 86 -33.71 -39.27 46.12
N GLY A 87 -34.70 -38.37 46.38
CA GLY A 87 -36.13 -38.25 45.98
C GLY A 87 -37.01 -37.27 46.86
N ASP A 88 -38.12 -36.70 46.32
CA ASP A 88 -39.34 -36.10 46.97
C ASP A 88 -39.24 -34.83 47.93
N SER A 89 -40.28 -34.04 48.34
CA SER A 89 -41.67 -33.67 47.87
C SER A 89 -42.25 -32.42 48.64
N CYS A 90 -43.55 -32.06 48.43
CA CYS A 90 -44.22 -30.76 48.76
C CYS A 90 -45.00 -30.55 50.10
N GLY A 91 -45.32 -29.27 50.47
CA GLY A 91 -46.50 -28.82 51.28
C GLY A 91 -46.30 -27.60 52.23
N SER A 92 -47.31 -26.88 52.80
CA SER A 92 -48.73 -26.60 52.45
C SER A 92 -49.48 -25.59 53.40
N SER A 93 -50.16 -24.55 52.86
CA SER A 93 -51.26 -23.70 53.48
C SER A 93 -50.93 -22.74 54.68
N THR A 94 -51.75 -21.77 55.18
CA THR A 94 -53.20 -21.37 55.00
C THR A 94 -53.51 -19.88 55.40
N ALA A 95 -54.62 -19.28 54.87
CA ALA A 95 -55.47 -18.15 55.37
C ALA A 95 -54.90 -16.71 55.62
N GLY A 96 -55.62 -15.57 55.48
CA GLY A 96 -56.96 -15.24 54.91
C GLY A 96 -57.61 -13.94 55.46
N SER A 97 -57.94 -12.93 54.61
CA SER A 97 -58.85 -11.77 54.89
C SER A 97 -59.14 -10.94 53.60
N PRO A 98 -60.11 -10.00 53.57
CA PRO A 98 -60.98 -9.83 52.39
C PRO A 98 -60.52 -8.84 51.32
N VAL A 99 -60.94 -9.11 50.08
CA VAL A 99 -60.81 -8.24 48.92
C VAL A 99 -61.75 -7.03 49.04
N MET A 100 -61.19 -5.83 48.91
CA MET A 100 -61.93 -4.64 48.48
C MET A 100 -61.51 -4.32 47.04
N ASP A 101 -62.46 -3.99 46.17
CA ASP A 101 -62.21 -3.62 44.79
C ASP A 101 -61.18 -2.50 44.69
N ARG A 102 -59.97 -2.88 44.29
CA ARG A 102 -59.00 -1.96 43.69
C ARG A 102 -59.02 -2.25 42.20
N ASN A 103 -59.16 -1.19 41.41
CA ASN A 103 -58.78 -1.22 40.00
C ASN A 103 -57.41 -1.92 39.91
N PRO A 104 -57.21 -2.93 39.03
CA PRO A 104 -55.89 -3.49 38.86
C PRO A 104 -54.91 -2.36 38.57
N SER A 105 -53.70 -2.46 39.13
CA SER A 105 -52.59 -1.63 38.63
C SER A 105 -52.54 -1.79 37.11
N PRO A 106 -52.09 -0.77 36.35
CA PRO A 106 -51.65 -1.04 34.99
C PRO A 106 -50.67 -2.23 35.01
N PRO A 107 -50.59 -3.02 33.92
CA PRO A 107 -49.50 -3.99 33.81
C PRO A 107 -48.17 -3.27 34.11
N PRO A 108 -47.13 -3.97 34.57
CA PRO A 108 -45.81 -3.37 34.55
C PRO A 108 -45.61 -2.79 33.14
N GLU A 109 -45.05 -1.59 33.07
CA GLU A 109 -44.37 -1.17 31.86
C GLU A 109 -43.22 -2.18 31.73
N GLU A 110 -43.47 -3.27 31.00
CA GLU A 110 -42.39 -4.02 30.36
C GLU A 110 -41.67 -2.99 29.51
N ASP A 111 -40.34 -3.00 29.55
CA ASP A 111 -39.49 -2.05 28.82
C ASP A 111 -39.54 -2.37 27.30
N GLU A 112 -40.72 -2.28 26.69
CA GLU A 112 -41.03 -2.58 25.28
C GLU A 112 -40.19 -1.70 24.34
N THR A 113 -39.71 -0.54 24.81
CA THR A 113 -38.73 0.29 24.11
C THR A 113 -37.32 -0.29 24.14
N GLU A 114 -36.83 -0.80 25.27
CA GLU A 114 -35.48 -1.39 25.33
C GLU A 114 -35.46 -2.77 24.62
N ALA A 115 -36.44 -3.63 24.91
CA ALA A 115 -36.54 -4.95 24.29
C ALA A 115 -36.87 -4.92 22.78
N GLY A 116 -37.53 -3.86 22.30
CA GLY A 116 -37.83 -3.65 20.88
C GLY A 116 -36.62 -3.14 20.09
N GLU A 117 -35.82 -2.25 20.69
CA GLU A 117 -34.61 -1.70 20.06
C GLU A 117 -33.47 -2.73 20.04
N GLU A 118 -33.26 -3.51 21.11
CA GLU A 118 -32.31 -4.64 21.14
C GLU A 118 -32.64 -5.73 20.09
N ALA A 119 -33.93 -5.93 19.78
CA ALA A 119 -34.34 -6.95 18.82
C ALA A 119 -33.99 -6.60 17.36
N ASP A 120 -34.08 -5.32 16.99
CA ASP A 120 -33.81 -4.83 15.62
C ASP A 120 -32.36 -4.34 15.41
N ALA A 121 -31.58 -4.14 16.47
CA ALA A 121 -30.16 -3.79 16.39
C ALA A 121 -29.29 -4.87 15.69
N ILE A 122 -28.39 -4.48 14.78
CA ILE A 122 -27.42 -5.41 14.17
C ILE A 122 -26.21 -5.56 15.11
N GLY A 123 -26.06 -6.74 15.73
CA GLY A 123 -25.00 -6.98 16.72
C GLY A 123 -25.09 -5.99 17.88
N GLU A 124 -23.96 -5.38 18.25
CA GLU A 124 -23.89 -4.34 19.29
C GLU A 124 -24.08 -2.91 18.72
N THR A 125 -24.50 -2.78 17.46
CA THR A 125 -24.63 -1.48 16.78
C THR A 125 -26.04 -0.89 16.91
N VAL A 126 -26.15 0.43 16.69
CA VAL A 126 -27.44 1.14 16.61
C VAL A 126 -28.18 0.96 15.26
N TYR A 127 -27.66 0.11 14.37
CA TYR A 127 -28.21 -0.04 13.02
C TYR A 127 -29.36 -1.03 12.95
N SER A 128 -30.43 -0.68 12.22
CA SER A 128 -31.66 -1.48 12.09
C SER A 128 -31.53 -2.61 11.05
N LYS A 129 -31.73 -3.85 11.49
CA LYS A 129 -31.87 -5.05 10.66
C LYS A 129 -33.00 -4.87 9.64
N HIS A 130 -34.19 -4.46 10.11
CA HIS A 130 -35.38 -4.30 9.27
C HIS A 130 -35.20 -3.23 8.19
N TRP A 131 -34.60 -2.08 8.53
CA TRP A 131 -34.30 -1.03 7.54
C TRP A 131 -33.35 -1.54 6.46
N LEU A 132 -32.27 -2.22 6.86
CA LEU A 132 -31.28 -2.78 5.92
C LEU A 132 -31.91 -3.80 4.95
N PHE A 133 -32.78 -4.68 5.44
CA PHE A 133 -33.55 -5.59 4.58
C PHE A 133 -34.49 -4.89 3.61
N SER A 134 -35.18 -3.85 4.08
CA SER A 134 -36.09 -3.07 3.24
C SER A 134 -35.31 -2.42 2.07
N THR A 135 -34.12 -1.89 2.34
CA THR A 135 -33.22 -1.31 1.32
C THR A 135 -32.73 -2.36 0.32
N LEU A 136 -32.22 -3.52 0.78
CA LEU A 136 -31.79 -4.60 -0.12
C LEU A 136 -32.95 -5.19 -0.94
N THR A 137 -34.16 -5.26 -0.37
CA THR A 137 -35.36 -5.73 -1.08
C THR A 137 -35.78 -4.74 -2.18
N ARG A 138 -35.72 -3.42 -1.91
CA ARG A 138 -35.94 -2.37 -2.92
C ARG A 138 -34.93 -2.45 -4.06
N LEU A 139 -33.66 -2.72 -3.75
CA LEU A 139 -32.61 -2.91 -4.75
C LEU A 139 -32.89 -4.11 -5.68
N ILE A 140 -33.29 -5.27 -5.12
CA ILE A 140 -33.70 -6.44 -5.91
C ILE A 140 -34.89 -6.11 -6.82
N GLN A 141 -35.91 -5.43 -6.29
CA GLN A 141 -37.10 -5.06 -7.04
C GLN A 141 -36.75 -4.15 -8.23
N MET A 142 -35.93 -3.11 -8.01
CA MET A 142 -35.48 -2.19 -9.06
C MET A 142 -34.77 -2.91 -10.21
N VAL A 143 -33.82 -3.82 -9.89
CA VAL A 143 -33.08 -4.57 -10.93
C VAL A 143 -33.97 -5.59 -11.64
N THR A 144 -34.95 -6.18 -10.95
CA THR A 144 -35.94 -7.07 -11.57
C THR A 144 -36.85 -6.31 -12.55
N ASP A 145 -37.29 -5.11 -12.17
CA ASP A 145 -38.15 -4.29 -13.03
C ASP A 145 -37.42 -3.83 -14.31
N GLN A 146 -36.10 -3.57 -14.24
CA GLN A 146 -35.26 -3.28 -15.41
C GLN A 146 -35.25 -4.39 -16.47
N GLU A 147 -35.44 -5.66 -16.11
CA GLU A 147 -35.52 -6.76 -17.07
C GLU A 147 -36.84 -6.79 -17.87
N SER A 148 -37.87 -6.12 -17.37
CA SER A 148 -39.24 -6.19 -17.91
C SER A 148 -39.64 -5.00 -18.80
N GLY A 149 -38.84 -3.93 -18.82
CA GLY A 149 -39.08 -2.72 -19.60
C GLY A 149 -38.63 -2.81 -21.06
N PRO A 150 -39.17 -1.96 -21.96
CA PRO A 150 -38.60 -1.80 -23.30
C PRO A 150 -37.17 -1.24 -23.22
N SER A 151 -36.28 -1.71 -24.09
CA SER A 151 -34.82 -1.53 -23.97
C SER A 151 -34.29 -0.08 -23.90
N ASP A 152 -35.13 0.90 -24.26
CA ASP A 152 -34.84 2.35 -24.28
C ASP A 152 -35.23 3.09 -22.99
N SER A 153 -35.94 2.49 -22.03
CA SER A 153 -36.20 3.13 -20.74
C SER A 153 -35.04 2.91 -19.79
N SER A 154 -34.13 3.88 -19.69
CA SER A 154 -33.15 3.98 -18.61
C SER A 154 -33.89 4.18 -17.28
N VAL A 155 -34.06 3.11 -16.51
CA VAL A 155 -34.43 3.24 -15.09
C VAL A 155 -33.17 3.65 -14.35
N GLU A 156 -32.99 4.96 -14.23
CA GLU A 156 -31.92 5.58 -13.46
C GLU A 156 -32.05 5.20 -11.97
N LEU A 157 -30.93 5.17 -11.26
CA LEU A 157 -30.92 4.98 -9.81
C LEU A 157 -31.65 6.18 -9.18
N THR A 158 -32.72 5.94 -8.43
CA THR A 158 -33.46 7.02 -7.76
C THR A 158 -32.67 7.58 -6.60
N ASP A 159 -32.59 8.91 -6.46
CA ASP A 159 -31.90 9.63 -5.38
C ASP A 159 -32.16 9.00 -3.98
N ASP A 160 -33.42 8.72 -3.65
CA ASP A 160 -33.82 8.10 -2.37
C ASP A 160 -33.21 6.70 -2.13
N LEU A 161 -32.94 5.94 -3.19
CA LEU A 161 -32.31 4.62 -3.10
C LEU A 161 -30.78 4.74 -3.15
N GLU A 162 -30.24 5.74 -3.86
CA GLU A 162 -28.81 6.05 -3.79
C GLU A 162 -28.39 6.46 -2.38
N GLU A 163 -29.13 7.38 -1.74
CA GLU A 163 -28.81 7.83 -0.38
C GLU A 163 -28.87 6.65 0.62
N ASP A 164 -29.90 5.82 0.52
CA ASP A 164 -30.02 4.63 1.37
C ASP A 164 -28.89 3.61 1.10
N LEU A 165 -28.47 3.38 -0.15
CA LEU A 165 -27.36 2.47 -0.45
C LEU A 165 -25.99 3.05 -0.06
N CYS A 166 -25.79 4.38 -0.14
CA CYS A 166 -24.60 5.03 0.42
C CYS A 166 -24.52 4.82 1.94
N ARG A 167 -25.65 4.92 2.67
CA ARG A 167 -25.70 4.58 4.10
C ARG A 167 -25.36 3.10 4.35
N VAL A 168 -25.80 2.18 3.49
CA VAL A 168 -25.39 0.76 3.59
C VAL A 168 -23.88 0.58 3.38
N TRP A 169 -23.27 1.33 2.47
CA TRP A 169 -21.83 1.34 2.23
C TRP A 169 -21.06 1.85 3.47
N ASP A 170 -21.47 2.97 4.05
CA ASP A 170 -20.91 3.49 5.31
C ASP A 170 -21.04 2.46 6.44
N MET A 171 -22.24 1.88 6.61
CA MET A 171 -22.51 0.86 7.63
C MET A 171 -21.69 -0.42 7.45
N ALA A 172 -21.38 -0.83 6.22
CA ALA A 172 -20.59 -2.03 5.94
C ALA A 172 -19.12 -1.94 6.41
N MET A 173 -18.67 -0.76 6.85
CA MET A 173 -17.38 -0.59 7.54
C MET A 173 -17.40 -1.12 8.99
N ASP A 174 -18.58 -1.37 9.57
CA ASP A 174 -18.72 -2.04 10.86
C ASP A 174 -18.70 -3.56 10.73
N LYS A 175 -18.04 -4.24 11.68
CA LYS A 175 -17.86 -5.69 11.65
C LYS A 175 -19.17 -6.45 11.76
N ASP A 176 -20.05 -6.05 12.68
CA ASP A 176 -21.30 -6.76 12.94
C ASP A 176 -22.24 -6.60 11.74
N VAL A 177 -22.23 -5.43 11.09
CA VAL A 177 -22.95 -5.19 9.82
C VAL A 177 -22.36 -6.02 8.68
N ALA A 178 -21.04 -6.10 8.53
CA ALA A 178 -20.42 -6.89 7.47
C ALA A 178 -20.71 -8.39 7.62
N VAL A 179 -20.67 -8.92 8.85
CA VAL A 179 -21.08 -10.31 9.14
C VAL A 179 -22.56 -10.52 8.84
N PHE A 180 -23.43 -9.60 9.25
CA PHE A 180 -24.86 -9.66 8.96
C PHE A 180 -25.16 -9.64 7.45
N LEU A 181 -24.54 -8.74 6.68
CA LEU A 181 -24.64 -8.70 5.23
C LEU A 181 -24.21 -10.04 4.59
N GLN A 182 -23.17 -10.68 5.14
CA GLN A 182 -22.71 -12.01 4.70
C GLN A 182 -23.73 -13.12 4.99
N GLU A 183 -24.29 -13.16 6.21
CA GLU A 183 -25.32 -14.13 6.61
C GLU A 183 -26.55 -14.08 5.69
N PHE A 184 -26.97 -12.88 5.31
CA PHE A 184 -28.16 -12.65 4.49
C PHE A 184 -27.90 -12.62 2.98
N LYS A 185 -26.74 -13.13 2.53
CA LYS A 185 -26.40 -13.29 1.11
C LYS A 185 -26.39 -11.97 0.33
N ALA A 186 -26.07 -10.86 0.99
CA ALA A 186 -25.85 -9.58 0.32
C ALA A 186 -24.82 -9.68 -0.83
N PRO A 187 -23.72 -10.46 -0.74
CA PRO A 187 -22.79 -10.59 -1.87
C PRO A 187 -23.41 -11.21 -3.13
N ASP A 188 -24.30 -12.19 -2.97
CA ASP A 188 -24.99 -12.83 -4.10
C ASP A 188 -26.02 -11.86 -4.73
N ILE A 189 -26.65 -11.02 -3.90
CA ILE A 189 -27.54 -9.93 -4.35
C ILE A 189 -26.74 -8.88 -5.13
N LEU A 190 -25.64 -8.37 -4.53
CA LEU A 190 -24.79 -7.35 -5.13
C LEU A 190 -24.13 -7.83 -6.43
N LEU A 191 -23.70 -9.10 -6.50
CA LEU A 191 -23.28 -9.74 -7.75
C LEU A 191 -24.36 -9.68 -8.83
N GLY A 192 -25.60 -10.04 -8.47
CA GLY A 192 -26.75 -9.99 -9.37
C GLY A 192 -27.10 -8.56 -9.83
N VAL A 193 -26.80 -7.54 -9.03
CA VAL A 193 -26.93 -6.12 -9.39
C VAL A 193 -25.80 -5.70 -10.33
N ILE A 194 -24.53 -5.92 -9.94
CA ILE A 194 -23.33 -5.57 -10.72
C ILE A 194 -23.41 -6.16 -12.14
N ALA A 195 -23.78 -7.44 -12.27
CA ALA A 195 -23.86 -8.12 -13.56
C ALA A 195 -24.99 -7.63 -14.49
N LYS A 196 -25.88 -6.76 -14.02
CA LYS A 196 -27.07 -6.27 -14.76
C LYS A 196 -27.19 -4.75 -14.82
N SER A 197 -26.54 -4.03 -13.90
CA SER A 197 -26.64 -2.58 -13.76
C SER A 197 -26.19 -1.87 -15.03
N ARG A 198 -26.94 -0.82 -15.40
CA ARG A 198 -26.52 0.18 -16.39
C ARG A 198 -26.13 1.52 -15.76
N SER A 199 -26.18 1.60 -14.43
CA SER A 199 -25.79 2.79 -13.66
C SER A 199 -24.40 2.56 -13.08
N PRO A 200 -23.35 3.28 -13.54
CA PRO A 200 -22.01 3.15 -12.98
C PRO A 200 -21.99 3.44 -11.48
N ARG A 201 -22.70 4.49 -11.04
CA ARG A 201 -22.86 4.84 -9.62
C ARG A 201 -23.44 3.71 -8.77
N LEU A 202 -24.38 2.94 -9.30
CA LEU A 202 -24.90 1.76 -8.59
C LEU A 202 -23.85 0.65 -8.51
N THR A 203 -23.11 0.42 -9.60
CA THR A 203 -22.03 -0.57 -9.64
C THR A 203 -20.92 -0.21 -8.66
N GLU A 204 -20.46 1.04 -8.66
CA GLU A 204 -19.53 1.63 -7.69
C GLU A 204 -19.97 1.35 -6.25
N ILE A 205 -21.20 1.73 -5.87
CA ILE A 205 -21.71 1.52 -4.50
C ILE A 205 -21.75 0.03 -4.14
N CYS A 206 -22.15 -0.84 -5.07
CA CYS A 206 -22.16 -2.29 -4.82
C CYS A 206 -20.76 -2.86 -4.60
N VAL A 207 -19.77 -2.44 -5.39
CA VAL A 207 -18.37 -2.84 -5.23
C VAL A 207 -17.78 -2.24 -3.95
N GLY A 208 -18.15 -1.01 -3.59
CA GLY A 208 -17.70 -0.36 -2.36
C GLY A 208 -18.22 -1.04 -1.09
N ILE A 209 -19.49 -1.48 -1.07
CA ILE A 209 -20.04 -2.32 0.01
C ILE A 209 -19.22 -3.63 0.14
N LEU A 210 -18.96 -4.31 -0.98
CA LEU A 210 -18.12 -5.52 -0.99
C LEU A 210 -16.69 -5.26 -0.53
N GLY A 211 -16.11 -4.11 -0.90
CA GLY A 211 -14.80 -3.64 -0.47
C GLY A 211 -14.73 -3.42 1.04
N ASN A 212 -15.76 -2.82 1.64
CA ASN A 212 -15.82 -2.64 3.10
C ASN A 212 -16.03 -3.98 3.82
N MET A 213 -16.89 -4.84 3.29
CA MET A 213 -17.07 -6.21 3.79
C MET A 213 -15.76 -7.03 3.76
N ALA A 214 -14.95 -6.89 2.72
CA ALA A 214 -13.67 -7.58 2.56
C ALA A 214 -12.56 -7.12 3.53
N CYS A 215 -12.73 -6.01 4.25
CA CYS A 215 -11.82 -5.61 5.33
C CYS A 215 -11.82 -6.60 6.51
N PHE A 216 -12.85 -7.46 6.63
CA PHE A 216 -12.96 -8.47 7.67
C PHE A 216 -12.60 -9.85 7.14
N HIS A 217 -11.65 -10.52 7.79
CA HIS A 217 -11.03 -11.78 7.35
C HIS A 217 -12.04 -12.86 6.93
N ASP A 218 -12.96 -13.26 7.82
CA ASP A 218 -13.94 -14.33 7.52
C ASP A 218 -14.84 -14.00 6.31
N THR A 219 -15.20 -12.72 6.19
CA THR A 219 -16.00 -12.20 5.07
C THR A 219 -15.17 -12.17 3.79
N CYS A 220 -13.93 -11.70 3.84
CA CYS A 220 -12.97 -11.72 2.72
C CYS A 220 -12.77 -13.15 2.17
N VAL A 221 -12.54 -14.12 3.05
CA VAL A 221 -12.44 -15.55 2.72
C VAL A 221 -13.73 -16.03 2.04
N SER A 222 -14.91 -15.72 2.60
CA SER A 222 -16.17 -16.17 2.02
C SER A 222 -16.53 -15.49 0.69
N LEU A 223 -16.18 -14.21 0.49
CA LEU A 223 -16.32 -13.50 -0.77
C LEU A 223 -15.42 -14.13 -1.84
N SER A 224 -14.16 -14.41 -1.49
CA SER A 224 -13.14 -14.98 -2.38
C SER A 224 -13.43 -16.43 -2.79
N GLN A 225 -14.29 -17.15 -2.06
CA GLN A 225 -14.77 -18.48 -2.44
C GLN A 225 -15.83 -18.44 -3.54
N ASN A 226 -16.54 -17.31 -3.74
CA ASN A 226 -17.53 -17.17 -4.81
C ASN A 226 -16.84 -16.93 -6.17
N SER A 227 -16.73 -17.97 -6.99
CA SER A 227 -16.09 -17.93 -8.31
C SER A 227 -16.70 -16.91 -9.26
N ASP A 228 -18.02 -16.77 -9.22
CA ASP A 228 -18.78 -15.96 -10.15
C ASP A 228 -18.61 -14.48 -9.79
N LEU A 229 -18.60 -14.18 -8.48
CA LEU A 229 -18.25 -12.86 -7.95
C LEU A 229 -16.83 -12.46 -8.34
N CYS A 230 -15.82 -13.31 -8.06
CA CYS A 230 -14.44 -13.03 -8.46
C CYS A 230 -14.31 -12.80 -9.97
N SER A 231 -15.01 -13.59 -10.79
CA SER A 231 -14.96 -13.45 -12.26
C SER A 231 -15.55 -12.12 -12.72
N VAL A 232 -16.68 -11.70 -12.15
CA VAL A 232 -17.31 -10.41 -12.46
C VAL A 232 -16.44 -9.24 -11.99
N LEU A 233 -15.86 -9.32 -10.79
CA LEU A 233 -14.96 -8.27 -10.27
C LEU A 233 -13.70 -8.10 -11.14
N LEU A 234 -13.10 -9.19 -11.65
CA LEU A 234 -11.97 -9.09 -12.59
C LEU A 234 -12.39 -8.56 -13.97
N LEU A 235 -13.65 -8.74 -14.38
CA LEU A 235 -14.20 -8.13 -15.60
C LEU A 235 -14.47 -6.62 -15.44
N LEU A 236 -14.78 -6.14 -14.24
CA LEU A 236 -14.99 -4.71 -13.97
C LEU A 236 -13.74 -3.86 -14.21
N LEU A 237 -12.53 -4.44 -14.20
CA LEU A 237 -11.31 -3.75 -14.62
C LEU A 237 -11.34 -3.29 -16.10
N GLY A 238 -12.31 -3.78 -16.90
CA GLY A 238 -12.59 -3.30 -18.26
C GLY A 238 -13.71 -2.27 -18.36
N ASP A 239 -14.23 -1.75 -17.24
CA ASP A 239 -15.22 -0.66 -17.24
C ASP A 239 -14.58 0.70 -17.64
N ASN A 240 -15.42 1.70 -17.91
CA ASN A 240 -15.00 3.05 -18.31
C ASN A 240 -15.21 4.08 -17.18
N ASP A 241 -15.85 3.70 -16.07
CA ASP A 241 -16.16 4.58 -14.95
C ASP A 241 -15.03 4.58 -13.88
N PRO A 242 -14.30 5.71 -13.68
CA PRO A 242 -13.17 5.74 -12.76
C PRO A 242 -13.50 5.43 -11.30
N PRO A 243 -14.62 5.87 -10.70
CA PRO A 243 -15.02 5.46 -9.36
C PRO A 243 -15.22 3.93 -9.23
N THR A 244 -15.93 3.30 -10.18
CA THR A 244 -16.13 1.85 -10.20
C THR A 244 -14.79 1.10 -10.31
N LEU A 245 -13.87 1.58 -11.15
CA LEU A 245 -12.53 1.01 -11.28
C LEU A 245 -11.71 1.16 -9.99
N LEU A 246 -11.80 2.31 -9.32
CA LEU A 246 -11.08 2.60 -8.08
C LEU A 246 -11.52 1.67 -6.95
N GLU A 247 -12.83 1.52 -6.75
CA GLU A 247 -13.38 0.61 -5.75
C GLU A 247 -13.10 -0.87 -6.07
N THR A 248 -13.08 -1.23 -7.37
CA THR A 248 -12.65 -2.57 -7.81
C THR A 248 -11.20 -2.83 -7.44
N CYS A 249 -10.29 -1.88 -7.72
CA CYS A 249 -8.88 -2.00 -7.36
C CYS A 249 -8.67 -2.05 -5.84
N ARG A 250 -9.41 -1.24 -5.08
CA ARG A 250 -9.40 -1.24 -3.60
C ARG A 250 -9.81 -2.60 -3.03
N LEU A 251 -10.90 -3.19 -3.54
CA LEU A 251 -11.36 -4.52 -3.13
C LEU A 251 -10.33 -5.61 -3.49
N LEU A 252 -9.78 -5.60 -4.70
CA LEU A 252 -8.75 -6.57 -5.12
C LEU A 252 -7.50 -6.48 -4.24
N LEU A 253 -6.99 -5.27 -3.98
CA LEU A 253 -5.84 -5.04 -3.11
C LEU A 253 -6.12 -5.49 -1.66
N THR A 254 -7.33 -5.25 -1.14
CA THR A 254 -7.76 -5.73 0.19
C THR A 254 -7.69 -7.25 0.28
N CYS A 255 -8.18 -7.96 -0.75
CA CYS A 255 -8.11 -9.42 -0.82
C CYS A 255 -6.67 -9.96 -0.99
N LEU A 256 -5.85 -9.32 -1.83
CA LEU A 256 -4.45 -9.69 -2.04
C LEU A 256 -3.54 -9.38 -0.84
N SER A 257 -4.00 -8.53 0.08
CA SER A 257 -3.28 -8.23 1.34
C SER A 257 -3.55 -9.25 2.46
N GLN A 258 -4.43 -10.24 2.24
CA GLN A 258 -4.75 -11.31 3.19
C GLN A 258 -3.97 -12.59 2.80
N PRO A 259 -2.96 -13.04 3.58
CA PRO A 259 -2.00 -14.07 3.12
C PRO A 259 -2.57 -15.44 2.74
N ASP A 260 -3.73 -15.81 3.29
CA ASP A 260 -4.43 -17.07 2.99
C ASP A 260 -5.43 -16.95 1.83
N VAL A 261 -5.80 -15.73 1.47
CA VAL A 261 -6.73 -15.40 0.38
C VAL A 261 -5.98 -15.01 -0.91
N ALA A 262 -4.81 -14.37 -0.79
CA ALA A 262 -4.02 -13.90 -1.93
C ALA A 262 -3.70 -14.99 -2.97
N PRO A 263 -3.28 -16.23 -2.61
CA PRO A 263 -2.97 -17.27 -3.60
C PRO A 263 -4.17 -17.62 -4.50
N LEU A 264 -5.38 -17.55 -3.97
CA LEU A 264 -6.62 -17.85 -4.69
C LEU A 264 -7.00 -16.72 -5.68
N TRP A 265 -6.68 -15.46 -5.36
CA TRP A 265 -6.85 -14.35 -6.30
C TRP A 265 -5.77 -14.36 -7.38
N LEU A 266 -4.52 -14.63 -7.02
CA LEU A 266 -3.41 -14.81 -7.98
C LEU A 266 -3.68 -15.94 -8.97
N GLU A 267 -4.30 -17.05 -8.54
CA GLU A 267 -4.74 -18.11 -9.45
C GLU A 267 -5.80 -17.60 -10.45
N ARG A 268 -6.82 -16.87 -9.97
CA ARG A 268 -7.88 -16.35 -10.85
C ARG A 268 -7.42 -15.25 -11.79
N ILE A 269 -6.51 -14.39 -11.35
CA ILE A 269 -5.90 -13.34 -12.17
C ILE A 269 -5.11 -13.97 -13.33
N ARG A 270 -4.31 -15.02 -13.09
CA ARG A 270 -3.67 -15.80 -14.16
C ARG A 270 -4.67 -16.42 -15.14
N GLN A 271 -5.86 -16.81 -14.67
CA GLN A 271 -6.92 -17.40 -15.50
C GLN A 271 -7.70 -16.37 -16.32
N GLN A 272 -7.50 -15.06 -16.11
CA GLN A 272 -8.24 -13.97 -16.77
C GLN A 272 -7.28 -13.04 -17.56
N PRO A 273 -6.95 -13.37 -18.84
CA PRO A 273 -5.96 -12.63 -19.63
C PRO A 273 -6.25 -11.14 -19.83
N ALA A 274 -7.51 -10.72 -19.70
CA ALA A 274 -7.91 -9.32 -19.83
C ALA A 274 -7.34 -8.41 -18.74
N VAL A 275 -7.03 -8.95 -17.54
CA VAL A 275 -6.59 -8.14 -16.38
C VAL A 275 -5.34 -7.31 -16.70
N CYS A 276 -4.32 -7.92 -17.30
CA CYS A 276 -3.09 -7.22 -17.69
C CYS A 276 -3.38 -6.06 -18.65
N GLY A 277 -4.16 -6.31 -19.71
CA GLY A 277 -4.51 -5.28 -20.71
C GLY A 277 -5.36 -4.14 -20.12
N SER A 278 -6.29 -4.47 -19.21
CA SER A 278 -7.07 -3.49 -18.45
C SER A 278 -6.20 -2.60 -17.58
N LEU A 279 -5.30 -3.17 -16.77
CA LEU A 279 -4.42 -2.38 -15.89
C LEU A 279 -3.45 -1.49 -16.69
N CYS A 280 -2.85 -2.02 -17.77
CA CYS A 280 -2.06 -1.22 -18.71
C CYS A 280 -2.85 -0.05 -19.29
N PHE A 281 -4.08 -0.31 -19.76
CA PHE A 281 -4.94 0.73 -20.33
C PHE A 281 -5.30 1.82 -19.30
N ILE A 282 -5.65 1.45 -18.06
CA ILE A 282 -5.97 2.43 -17.01
C ILE A 282 -4.74 3.28 -16.69
N MET A 283 -3.58 2.67 -16.47
CA MET A 283 -2.32 3.39 -16.19
C MET A 283 -1.95 4.40 -17.27
N SER A 284 -2.26 4.11 -18.54
CA SER A 284 -1.88 4.95 -19.67
C SER A 284 -2.98 5.89 -20.21
N SER A 285 -4.24 5.75 -19.77
CA SER A 285 -5.35 6.58 -20.27
C SER A 285 -6.12 7.34 -19.19
N SER A 286 -6.01 6.94 -17.92
CA SER A 286 -6.64 7.65 -16.80
C SER A 286 -5.86 8.91 -16.47
N THR A 287 -6.58 10.03 -16.34
CA THR A 287 -6.09 11.27 -15.70
C THR A 287 -6.62 11.43 -14.27
N ASN A 288 -7.33 10.44 -13.73
CA ASN A 288 -7.77 10.41 -12.34
C ASN A 288 -6.61 9.94 -11.46
N VAL A 289 -6.09 10.87 -10.64
CA VAL A 289 -4.94 10.64 -9.75
C VAL A 289 -5.22 9.50 -8.77
N ASP A 290 -6.34 9.54 -8.03
CA ASP A 290 -6.67 8.52 -7.02
C ASP A 290 -6.76 7.10 -7.62
N LEU A 291 -7.28 6.99 -8.84
CA LEU A 291 -7.32 5.72 -9.59
C LEU A 291 -5.91 5.26 -10.01
N LEU A 292 -5.06 6.17 -10.51
CA LEU A 292 -3.67 5.83 -10.82
C LEU A 292 -2.89 5.38 -9.58
N VAL A 293 -3.07 6.05 -8.43
CA VAL A 293 -2.49 5.62 -7.15
C VAL A 293 -2.94 4.20 -6.82
N LYS A 294 -4.25 3.92 -6.87
CA LYS A 294 -4.80 2.61 -6.49
C LYS A 294 -4.43 1.47 -7.45
N VAL A 295 -4.30 1.77 -8.74
CA VAL A 295 -3.81 0.80 -9.74
C VAL A 295 -2.32 0.54 -9.57
N GLY A 296 -1.53 1.56 -9.22
CA GLY A 296 -0.11 1.41 -8.90
C GLY A 296 0.11 0.46 -7.72
N GLU A 297 -0.59 0.69 -6.61
CA GLU A 297 -0.57 -0.20 -5.44
C GLU A 297 -0.98 -1.64 -5.79
N LEU A 298 -1.99 -1.82 -6.65
CA LEU A 298 -2.45 -3.14 -7.07
C LEU A 298 -1.41 -3.87 -7.95
N VAL A 299 -0.81 -3.20 -8.93
CA VAL A 299 0.22 -3.77 -9.81
C VAL A 299 1.48 -4.11 -9.00
N ASP A 300 1.91 -3.21 -8.13
CA ASP A 300 3.07 -3.42 -7.26
C ASP A 300 2.88 -4.64 -6.35
N LYS A 301 1.71 -4.74 -5.71
CA LYS A 301 1.39 -5.89 -4.86
C LYS A 301 1.33 -7.21 -5.64
N LEU A 302 0.88 -7.19 -6.89
CA LEU A 302 0.86 -8.37 -7.75
C LEU A 302 2.26 -8.81 -8.21
N PHE A 303 3.20 -7.88 -8.38
CA PHE A 303 4.58 -8.18 -8.76
C PHE A 303 5.43 -8.65 -7.57
N ASP A 304 5.21 -8.07 -6.39
CA ASP A 304 5.84 -8.46 -5.12
C ASP A 304 5.45 -9.89 -4.69
N GLU A 305 4.17 -10.27 -4.82
CA GLU A 305 3.69 -11.60 -4.43
C GLU A 305 3.94 -12.70 -5.49
N ASP A 306 4.12 -12.35 -6.77
CA ASP A 306 4.03 -13.31 -7.87
C ASP A 306 4.96 -13.02 -9.06
N GLU A 307 6.24 -13.38 -8.91
CA GLU A 307 7.28 -13.25 -9.93
C GLU A 307 6.89 -13.91 -11.29
N GLU A 308 6.18 -15.04 -11.26
CA GLU A 308 5.77 -15.75 -12.47
C GLU A 308 4.59 -15.05 -13.19
N LEU A 309 3.68 -14.43 -12.44
CA LEU A 309 2.66 -13.53 -13.00
C LEU A 309 3.33 -12.34 -13.67
N MET A 310 4.26 -11.66 -12.98
CA MET A 310 5.03 -10.53 -13.50
C MET A 310 5.72 -10.90 -14.82
N LYS A 311 6.48 -12.00 -14.84
CA LYS A 311 7.13 -12.52 -16.06
C LYS A 311 6.12 -12.74 -17.18
N SER A 312 4.97 -13.34 -16.91
CA SER A 312 3.96 -13.60 -17.94
C SER A 312 3.40 -12.31 -18.57
N TRP A 313 3.25 -11.25 -17.78
CA TRP A 313 2.74 -9.96 -18.22
C TRP A 313 3.75 -9.21 -19.09
N VAL A 314 5.03 -9.15 -18.68
CA VAL A 314 6.09 -8.49 -19.48
C VAL A 314 6.56 -9.33 -20.68
N SER A 315 6.41 -10.65 -20.65
CA SER A 315 6.82 -11.53 -21.75
C SER A 315 5.87 -11.52 -22.94
N THR A 316 4.65 -10.98 -22.80
CA THR A 316 3.59 -11.12 -23.81
C THR A 316 3.93 -10.31 -25.07
N PRO A 317 4.35 -10.96 -26.19
CA PRO A 317 4.71 -10.23 -27.39
C PRO A 317 3.42 -9.87 -28.12
N ALA A 318 3.31 -8.62 -28.58
CA ALA A 318 2.20 -8.23 -29.44
C ALA A 318 2.21 -9.09 -30.72
N SER A 319 1.24 -10.01 -30.84
CA SER A 319 1.28 -11.03 -31.89
C SER A 319 1.20 -10.36 -33.27
N ASP A 320 2.03 -10.77 -34.22
CA ASP A 320 2.01 -10.24 -35.60
C ASP A 320 0.68 -10.50 -36.34
N SER A 321 -0.22 -11.28 -35.74
CA SER A 321 -1.59 -11.54 -36.20
C SER A 321 -2.66 -10.62 -35.59
N ASP A 322 -2.33 -9.78 -34.60
CA ASP A 322 -3.30 -8.91 -33.94
C ASP A 322 -3.45 -7.58 -34.72
N PRO A 323 -4.65 -7.23 -35.23
CA PRO A 323 -4.89 -5.95 -35.88
C PRO A 323 -4.76 -4.74 -34.92
N ASN A 324 -4.72 -4.96 -33.60
CA ASN A 324 -4.53 -3.92 -32.59
C ASN A 324 -3.08 -3.85 -32.06
N LYS A 325 -2.08 -4.38 -32.80
CA LYS A 325 -0.66 -4.34 -32.41
C LYS A 325 -0.14 -2.94 -32.04
N ASP A 326 -0.65 -1.89 -32.69
CA ASP A 326 -0.30 -0.49 -32.41
C ASP A 326 -1.01 0.09 -31.17
N THR A 327 -1.84 -0.70 -30.48
CA THR A 327 -2.67 -0.29 -29.32
C THR A 327 -2.51 -1.23 -28.12
N GLN A 328 -1.79 -2.35 -28.25
CA GLN A 328 -1.39 -3.16 -27.10
C GLN A 328 -0.32 -2.41 -26.31
N GLN A 329 -0.69 -1.95 -25.12
CA GLN A 329 0.16 -1.14 -24.28
C GLN A 329 1.07 -2.05 -23.43
N ASP A 330 2.37 -1.93 -23.66
CA ASP A 330 3.40 -2.64 -22.91
C ASP A 330 3.39 -2.24 -21.43
N MET A 331 3.59 -3.22 -20.55
CA MET A 331 3.55 -3.06 -19.09
C MET A 331 4.56 -2.03 -18.58
N ALA A 332 5.82 -2.09 -19.05
CA ALA A 332 6.86 -1.16 -18.62
C ALA A 332 6.57 0.27 -19.08
N SER A 333 6.04 0.42 -20.30
CA SER A 333 5.59 1.68 -20.87
C SER A 333 4.36 2.25 -20.14
N SER A 334 3.42 1.40 -19.72
CA SER A 334 2.26 1.81 -18.92
C SER A 334 2.64 2.28 -17.53
N LEU A 335 3.55 1.57 -16.84
CA LEU A 335 4.11 1.99 -15.56
C LEU A 335 4.82 3.36 -15.68
N LEU A 336 5.60 3.56 -16.73
CA LEU A 336 6.28 4.84 -16.99
C LEU A 336 5.31 5.99 -17.26
N GLU A 337 4.24 5.77 -18.02
CA GLU A 337 3.24 6.80 -18.33
C GLU A 337 2.50 7.24 -17.05
N ALA A 338 2.03 6.29 -16.25
CA ALA A 338 1.37 6.59 -14.97
C ALA A 338 2.30 7.33 -13.99
N ALA A 339 3.55 6.87 -13.85
CA ALA A 339 4.56 7.55 -13.04
C ALA A 339 4.83 8.98 -13.55
N THR A 340 4.89 9.17 -14.88
CA THR A 340 5.09 10.49 -15.50
C THR A 340 3.94 11.45 -15.20
N GLN A 341 2.69 10.96 -15.19
CA GLN A 341 1.52 11.74 -14.81
C GLN A 341 1.50 12.07 -13.31
N LEU A 342 1.84 11.10 -12.44
CA LEU A 342 1.81 11.29 -10.99
C LEU A 342 2.92 12.20 -10.45
N ARG A 343 4.05 12.35 -11.16
CA ARG A 343 5.24 13.09 -10.69
C ARG A 343 4.94 14.47 -10.08
N SER A 344 4.01 15.23 -10.64
CA SER A 344 3.63 16.56 -10.12
C SER A 344 2.39 16.58 -9.25
N GLU A 345 1.53 15.57 -9.32
CA GLU A 345 0.21 15.56 -8.66
C GLU A 345 0.21 14.78 -7.34
N SER A 346 0.99 13.69 -7.25
CA SER A 346 1.22 12.92 -6.02
C SER A 346 2.62 12.27 -6.05
N PRO A 347 3.66 12.98 -5.59
CA PRO A 347 5.03 12.47 -5.55
C PRO A 347 5.19 11.22 -4.67
N GLU A 348 4.40 11.10 -3.59
CA GLU A 348 4.41 9.95 -2.69
C GLU A 348 3.98 8.67 -3.42
N ALA A 349 3.03 8.77 -4.34
CA ALA A 349 2.55 7.65 -5.14
C ALA A 349 3.56 7.16 -6.20
N LEU A 350 4.68 7.86 -6.41
CA LEU A 350 5.75 7.35 -7.26
C LEU A 350 6.42 6.09 -6.68
N GLU A 351 6.31 5.84 -5.37
CA GLU A 351 6.98 4.73 -4.68
C GLU A 351 6.61 3.38 -5.31
N VAL A 352 5.31 3.09 -5.44
CA VAL A 352 4.80 1.84 -6.03
C VAL A 352 5.20 1.70 -7.50
N TYR A 353 5.26 2.79 -8.26
CA TYR A 353 5.66 2.73 -9.68
C TYR A 353 7.16 2.54 -9.86
N LEU A 354 7.98 3.20 -9.04
CA LEU A 354 9.44 3.03 -9.04
C LEU A 354 9.82 1.63 -8.55
N HIS A 355 9.14 1.12 -7.52
CA HIS A 355 9.32 -0.25 -7.02
C HIS A 355 8.91 -1.28 -8.08
N SER A 356 7.72 -1.17 -8.68
CA SER A 356 7.29 -2.03 -9.79
C SER A 356 8.27 -2.03 -10.98
N LEU A 357 8.76 -0.86 -11.40
CA LEU A 357 9.79 -0.78 -12.45
C LEU A 357 11.14 -1.38 -12.01
N GLN A 358 11.50 -1.27 -10.73
CA GLN A 358 12.68 -1.91 -10.17
C GLN A 358 12.52 -3.43 -10.09
N LEU A 359 11.36 -3.97 -9.75
CA LEU A 359 11.06 -5.40 -9.77
C LEU A 359 11.26 -5.98 -11.18
N LEU A 360 10.87 -5.26 -12.24
CA LEU A 360 11.16 -5.68 -13.62
C LEU A 360 12.66 -5.89 -13.89
N THR A 361 13.53 -5.12 -13.24
CA THR A 361 15.00 -5.29 -13.42
C THR A 361 15.59 -6.51 -12.72
N THR A 362 14.84 -7.17 -11.84
CA THR A 362 15.30 -8.36 -11.08
C THR A 362 15.15 -9.66 -11.86
N VAL A 363 14.32 -9.68 -12.90
CA VAL A 363 14.03 -10.84 -13.76
C VAL A 363 14.54 -10.61 -15.19
N GLU A 364 14.88 -11.69 -15.90
CA GLU A 364 15.44 -11.59 -17.26
C GLU A 364 14.40 -11.04 -18.25
N GLU A 365 13.15 -11.49 -18.15
CA GLU A 365 12.05 -11.10 -19.02
C GLU A 365 11.68 -9.62 -18.86
N GLY A 366 11.67 -9.11 -17.63
CA GLY A 366 11.42 -7.70 -17.32
C GLY A 366 12.57 -6.80 -17.75
N MET A 367 13.82 -7.23 -17.56
CA MET A 367 14.98 -6.52 -18.13
C MET A 367 14.92 -6.49 -19.66
N GLN A 368 14.57 -7.60 -20.31
CA GLN A 368 14.37 -7.64 -21.77
C GLN A 368 13.25 -6.70 -22.23
N ALA A 369 12.13 -6.62 -21.50
CA ALA A 369 11.04 -5.67 -21.78
C ALA A 369 11.47 -4.20 -21.66
N LEU A 370 12.46 -3.89 -20.81
CA LEU A 370 13.03 -2.54 -20.67
C LEU A 370 14.10 -2.21 -21.73
N VAL A 371 14.95 -3.17 -22.14
CA VAL A 371 16.17 -2.87 -22.94
C VAL A 371 16.14 -3.32 -24.41
N SER A 372 15.08 -3.97 -24.85
CA SER A 372 14.91 -4.39 -26.26
C SER A 372 14.83 -3.21 -27.24
N ASP A 373 15.01 -3.49 -28.53
CA ASP A 373 14.90 -2.44 -29.56
C ASP A 373 13.46 -1.93 -29.64
N GLY A 374 13.27 -0.62 -29.45
CA GLY A 374 11.96 0.02 -29.32
C GLY A 374 11.34 0.00 -27.92
N ALA A 375 12.01 -0.57 -26.91
CA ALA A 375 11.56 -0.53 -25.51
C ALA A 375 11.82 0.82 -24.82
N CYS A 376 11.11 1.06 -23.71
CA CYS A 376 11.09 2.35 -22.99
C CYS A 376 12.26 2.58 -22.02
N GLY A 377 13.26 1.70 -21.92
CA GLY A 377 14.31 1.78 -20.89
C GLY A 377 15.17 3.05 -20.91
N ARG A 378 15.28 3.74 -22.07
CA ARG A 378 15.98 5.04 -22.16
C ARG A 378 15.11 6.19 -21.64
N GLU A 379 13.80 6.09 -21.84
CA GLU A 379 12.77 6.99 -21.35
C GLU A 379 12.64 6.83 -19.83
N VAL A 380 12.59 5.59 -19.31
CA VAL A 380 12.68 5.27 -17.88
C VAL A 380 13.96 5.84 -17.28
N TRP A 381 15.13 5.56 -17.86
CA TRP A 381 16.40 6.14 -17.40
C TRP A 381 16.34 7.67 -17.29
N THR A 382 15.82 8.33 -18.32
CA THR A 382 15.73 9.80 -18.39
C THR A 382 14.75 10.36 -17.35
N PHE A 383 13.63 9.66 -17.12
CA PHE A 383 12.62 10.00 -16.13
C PHE A 383 13.16 9.87 -14.70
N VAL A 384 13.76 8.72 -14.37
CA VAL A 384 14.30 8.45 -13.03
C VAL A 384 15.50 9.34 -12.71
N CYS A 385 16.37 9.64 -13.69
CA CYS A 385 17.44 10.63 -13.51
C CYS A 385 16.90 12.01 -13.12
N LYS A 386 15.80 12.46 -13.74
CA LYS A 386 15.14 13.72 -13.37
C LYS A 386 14.58 13.65 -11.96
N ILE A 387 13.85 12.61 -11.59
CA ILE A 387 13.33 12.44 -10.23
C ILE A 387 14.47 12.52 -9.19
N VAL A 388 15.54 11.74 -9.38
CA VAL A 388 16.66 11.71 -8.43
C VAL A 388 17.35 13.08 -8.31
N CYS A 389 17.61 13.77 -9.42
CA CYS A 389 18.40 15.01 -9.42
C CYS A 389 17.58 16.30 -9.21
N GLU A 390 16.31 16.32 -9.64
CA GLU A 390 15.42 17.49 -9.59
C GLU A 390 14.48 17.46 -8.38
N ASP A 391 14.06 16.27 -7.92
CA ASP A 391 12.98 16.14 -6.91
C ASP A 391 13.45 15.55 -5.57
N LEU A 392 14.31 14.52 -5.58
CA LEU A 392 14.65 13.73 -4.39
C LEU A 392 15.99 14.07 -3.72
N CYS A 393 16.94 14.67 -4.45
CA CYS A 393 18.30 14.93 -3.95
C CYS A 393 18.92 16.19 -4.56
N GLN A 394 18.48 17.36 -4.09
CA GLN A 394 19.05 18.66 -4.46
C GLN A 394 20.31 18.99 -3.62
N GLU A 395 21.17 19.88 -4.14
CA GLU A 395 22.45 20.24 -3.49
C GLU A 395 22.28 20.86 -2.10
N GLU A 396 21.24 21.69 -1.92
CA GLU A 396 20.94 22.41 -0.68
C GLU A 396 20.07 21.61 0.31
N ASP A 397 19.68 20.38 -0.02
CA ASP A 397 18.78 19.59 0.83
C ASP A 397 19.43 19.24 2.18
N PRO A 398 18.79 19.56 3.32
CA PRO A 398 19.26 19.12 4.61
C PRO A 398 19.12 17.59 4.75
N PRO A 399 19.98 16.95 5.57
CA PRO A 399 19.93 15.51 5.84
C PRO A 399 18.54 14.92 6.10
N LEU A 400 17.63 15.65 6.75
CA LEU A 400 16.28 15.17 7.05
C LEU A 400 15.46 14.82 5.80
N ILE A 401 15.56 15.61 4.72
CA ILE A 401 14.81 15.37 3.48
C ILE A 401 15.24 14.04 2.87
N LEU A 402 16.54 13.76 2.79
CA LEU A 402 17.07 12.49 2.27
C LEU A 402 16.69 11.28 3.15
N GLN A 403 16.37 11.50 4.43
CA GLN A 403 15.82 10.46 5.30
C GLN A 403 14.33 10.18 5.00
N GLU A 404 13.56 11.22 4.68
CA GLU A 404 12.14 11.10 4.28
C GLU A 404 12.01 10.49 2.88
N GLN A 405 12.87 10.87 1.93
CA GLN A 405 12.86 10.39 0.54
C GLN A 405 13.46 8.99 0.32
N LYS A 406 13.91 8.29 1.36
CA LYS A 406 14.65 7.01 1.24
C LYS A 406 13.87 5.91 0.51
N ALA A 407 12.55 5.87 0.68
CA ALA A 407 11.67 4.86 0.08
C ALA A 407 11.52 5.05 -1.44
N LEU A 408 11.63 6.28 -1.94
CA LEU A 408 11.68 6.63 -3.36
C LEU A 408 13.09 6.47 -3.93
N LEU A 409 14.12 6.91 -3.19
CA LEU A 409 15.52 6.86 -3.63
C LEU A 409 16.05 5.44 -3.81
N ALA A 410 15.69 4.48 -2.93
CA ALA A 410 16.20 3.12 -3.00
C ALA A 410 15.81 2.38 -4.31
N PRO A 411 14.53 2.24 -4.69
CA PRO A 411 14.15 1.62 -5.96
C PRO A 411 14.64 2.44 -7.16
N ALA A 412 14.62 3.78 -7.09
CA ALA A 412 15.12 4.64 -8.16
C ALA A 412 16.61 4.38 -8.47
N LEU A 413 17.47 4.28 -7.45
CA LEU A 413 18.90 4.02 -7.67
C LEU A 413 19.19 2.58 -8.09
N ALA A 414 18.43 1.59 -7.60
CA ALA A 414 18.55 0.21 -8.06
C ALA A 414 18.19 0.08 -9.55
N LEU A 415 17.07 0.70 -9.95
CA LEU A 415 16.60 0.80 -11.33
C LEU A 415 17.63 1.50 -12.23
N LEU A 416 18.21 2.63 -11.81
CA LEU A 416 19.29 3.29 -12.55
C LEU A 416 20.54 2.41 -12.65
N SER A 417 20.97 1.75 -11.57
CA SER A 417 22.16 0.87 -11.57
C SER A 417 22.03 -0.27 -12.58
N ALA A 418 20.86 -0.93 -12.59
CA ALA A 418 20.55 -2.02 -13.50
C ALA A 418 20.45 -1.55 -14.97
N LEU A 419 19.73 -0.44 -15.21
CA LEU A 419 19.62 0.15 -16.57
C LEU A 419 20.96 0.67 -17.09
N HIS A 420 21.81 1.29 -16.25
CA HIS A 420 23.13 1.76 -16.67
C HIS A 420 24.00 0.60 -17.16
N SER A 421 24.01 -0.50 -16.41
CA SER A 421 24.77 -1.71 -16.72
C SER A 421 24.35 -2.35 -18.06
N SER A 422 23.05 -2.31 -18.37
CA SER A 422 22.48 -2.92 -19.57
C SER A 422 22.49 -2.01 -20.81
N LEU A 423 22.20 -0.71 -20.65
CA LEU A 423 22.05 0.26 -21.75
C LEU A 423 23.31 1.08 -22.03
N GLN A 424 24.34 1.03 -21.18
CA GLN A 424 25.56 1.84 -21.26
C GLN A 424 25.27 3.34 -21.34
N THR A 425 24.35 3.81 -20.49
CA THR A 425 23.89 5.20 -20.47
C THR A 425 24.98 6.18 -20.08
N THR A 426 24.93 7.40 -20.65
CA THR A 426 25.85 8.47 -20.27
C THR A 426 25.48 9.05 -18.90
N ILE A 427 26.43 9.03 -17.97
CA ILE A 427 26.28 9.65 -16.65
C ILE A 427 26.47 11.16 -16.76
N SER A 428 25.53 11.93 -16.19
CA SER A 428 25.60 13.39 -16.10
C SER A 428 26.32 13.83 -14.81
N THR A 429 26.71 15.11 -14.70
CA THR A 429 27.35 15.61 -13.48
C THR A 429 26.37 15.71 -12.32
N GLU A 430 25.10 16.03 -12.60
CA GLU A 430 24.02 16.13 -11.62
C GLU A 430 23.74 14.77 -10.97
N LEU A 431 23.68 13.69 -11.76
CA LEU A 431 23.49 12.34 -11.22
C LEU A 431 24.69 11.89 -10.39
N LEU A 432 25.92 12.12 -10.88
CA LEU A 432 27.13 11.79 -10.14
C LEU A 432 27.23 12.60 -8.82
N GLY A 433 26.83 13.87 -8.84
CA GLY A 433 26.71 14.72 -7.66
C GLY A 433 25.68 14.18 -6.66
N SER A 434 24.51 13.76 -7.13
CA SER A 434 23.45 13.16 -6.31
C SER A 434 23.91 11.88 -5.60
N LEU A 435 24.57 10.96 -6.32
CA LEU A 435 25.14 9.75 -5.71
C LEU A 435 26.15 10.06 -4.61
N ILE A 436 27.02 11.05 -4.82
CA ILE A 436 27.99 11.49 -3.82
C ILE A 436 27.29 12.16 -2.62
N ARG A 437 26.25 12.96 -2.86
CA ARG A 437 25.47 13.65 -1.82
C ARG A 437 24.75 12.65 -0.90
N ILE A 438 24.17 11.58 -1.44
CA ILE A 438 23.49 10.54 -0.66
C ILE A 438 24.47 9.80 0.27
N LEU A 439 25.68 9.48 -0.21
CA LEU A 439 26.72 8.88 0.65
C LEU A 439 27.25 9.86 1.70
N GLN A 440 27.37 11.15 1.38
CA GLN A 440 27.69 12.20 2.35
C GLN A 440 26.60 12.33 3.42
N PHE A 441 25.33 12.30 3.03
CA PHE A 441 24.20 12.36 3.94
C PHE A 441 24.26 11.24 4.99
N ASN A 442 24.44 9.99 4.58
CA ASN A 442 24.58 8.86 5.51
C ASN A 442 25.75 9.06 6.49
N ALA A 443 26.86 9.65 6.06
CA ALA A 443 27.98 9.99 6.95
C ALA A 443 27.61 11.10 7.96
N GLU A 444 26.92 12.16 7.52
CA GLU A 444 26.44 13.26 8.37
C GLU A 444 25.38 12.80 9.39
N TRP A 445 24.48 11.90 8.98
CA TRP A 445 23.47 11.29 9.84
C TRP A 445 24.09 10.40 10.92
N ARG A 446 25.05 9.54 10.55
CA ARG A 446 25.80 8.71 11.51
C ARG A 446 26.55 9.56 12.53
N GLN A 447 27.22 10.64 12.08
CA GLN A 447 27.93 11.58 12.98
C GLN A 447 26.98 12.22 13.99
N SER A 448 25.81 12.68 13.52
CA SER A 448 24.78 13.31 14.35
C SER A 448 24.27 12.38 15.46
N ARG A 449 24.13 11.07 15.19
CA ARG A 449 23.76 10.06 16.20
C ARG A 449 24.87 9.80 17.23
N THR A 450 26.16 9.89 16.85
CA THR A 450 27.28 9.74 17.81
C THR A 450 27.49 10.94 18.73
N ASP A 451 27.16 12.16 18.28
CA ASP A 451 27.36 13.38 19.08
C ASP A 451 26.20 13.65 20.08
N GLY A 452 24.99 13.15 19.78
CA GLY A 452 23.78 13.33 20.60
C GLY A 452 23.49 12.17 21.57
N ASN A 453 24.29 12.00 22.63
CA ASN A 453 24.20 10.82 23.49
C ASN A 453 23.33 10.98 24.75
N SER A 454 22.04 10.62 24.68
CA SER A 454 21.23 10.26 25.88
C SER A 454 20.04 9.33 25.61
N GLU A 455 20.14 8.43 24.64
CA GLU A 455 19.16 7.34 24.45
C GLU A 455 19.85 5.98 24.60
N SER A 456 19.14 5.03 25.23
CA SER A 456 19.67 3.74 25.69
C SER A 456 20.21 2.87 24.57
N GLU A 457 21.23 2.05 24.88
CA GLU A 457 21.92 1.14 23.94
C GLU A 457 20.98 0.13 23.20
N GLU A 458 19.71 0.01 23.61
CA GLU A 458 18.68 -0.77 22.93
C GLU A 458 18.07 -0.05 21.71
N SER A 459 17.92 1.28 21.70
CA SER A 459 17.42 2.04 20.53
C SER A 459 18.52 2.35 19.48
N GLN A 460 19.77 1.97 19.77
CA GLN A 460 20.90 2.13 18.86
C GLN A 460 21.03 0.98 17.83
N LYS A 461 20.16 -0.05 17.91
CA LYS A 461 20.30 -1.32 17.15
C LYS A 461 19.31 -1.57 16.04
N GLU A 462 18.26 -0.78 15.91
CA GLU A 462 17.51 -0.73 14.66
C GLU A 462 18.36 0.05 13.65
N GLU A 463 19.16 -0.72 12.88
CA GLU A 463 19.63 -0.26 11.58
C GLU A 463 18.38 -0.04 10.73
N ASP A 464 18.19 1.18 10.23
CA ASP A 464 17.15 1.50 9.27
C ASP A 464 17.44 0.72 7.97
N GLU A 465 16.74 -0.41 7.79
CA GLU A 465 17.01 -1.37 6.72
C GLU A 465 16.86 -0.74 5.33
N GLN A 466 15.90 0.19 5.17
CA GLN A 466 15.72 0.98 3.95
C GLN A 466 16.90 1.93 3.71
N LEU A 467 17.37 2.65 4.74
CA LEU A 467 18.55 3.52 4.63
C LEU A 467 19.81 2.71 4.33
N LYS A 468 19.93 1.50 4.88
CA LYS A 468 21.03 0.58 4.59
C LYS A 468 21.00 0.11 3.14
N ALA A 469 19.86 -0.38 2.67
CA ALA A 469 19.66 -0.80 1.27
C ALA A 469 19.94 0.35 0.29
N LEU A 470 19.47 1.57 0.60
CA LEU A 470 19.78 2.79 -0.15
C LEU A 470 21.29 3.03 -0.24
N VAL A 471 22.01 3.00 0.89
CA VAL A 471 23.46 3.26 0.94
C VAL A 471 24.25 2.18 0.20
N GLU A 472 23.88 0.91 0.35
CA GLU A 472 24.53 -0.21 -0.34
C GLU A 472 24.32 -0.11 -1.86
N THR A 473 23.08 0.13 -2.30
CA THR A 473 22.72 0.37 -3.71
C THR A 473 23.44 1.58 -4.30
N THR A 474 23.53 2.68 -3.55
CA THR A 474 24.23 3.91 -3.96
C THR A 474 25.74 3.66 -4.11
N ALA A 475 26.34 2.89 -3.19
CA ALA A 475 27.76 2.57 -3.22
C ALA A 475 28.11 1.63 -4.39
N GLU A 476 27.27 0.63 -4.67
CA GLU A 476 27.43 -0.25 -5.82
C GLU A 476 27.30 0.51 -7.15
N PHE A 477 26.25 1.31 -7.31
CA PHE A 477 26.04 2.11 -8.52
C PHE A 477 27.16 3.15 -8.71
N LEU A 478 27.55 3.86 -7.66
CA LEU A 478 28.68 4.79 -7.72
C LEU A 478 29.99 4.06 -8.06
N SER A 479 30.22 2.86 -7.55
CA SER A 479 31.38 2.04 -7.94
C SER A 479 31.39 1.72 -9.44
N ALA A 480 30.25 1.32 -10.01
CA ALA A 480 30.12 1.04 -11.45
C ALA A 480 30.39 2.30 -12.31
N VAL A 481 29.84 3.44 -11.89
CA VAL A 481 30.05 4.76 -12.51
C VAL A 481 31.51 5.20 -12.42
N LEU A 482 32.16 5.06 -11.26
CA LEU A 482 33.55 5.44 -11.03
C LEU A 482 34.53 4.61 -11.88
N MET A 483 34.19 3.36 -12.22
CA MET A 483 34.99 2.53 -13.14
C MET A 483 34.92 3.00 -14.60
N GLN A 484 33.90 3.76 -14.99
CA GLN A 484 33.73 4.36 -16.33
C GLN A 484 34.07 5.86 -16.37
N LEU A 485 34.38 6.45 -15.22
CA LEU A 485 34.67 7.88 -15.08
C LEU A 485 35.86 8.31 -15.95
N ASN A 486 35.73 9.47 -16.60
CA ASN A 486 36.80 10.08 -17.40
C ASN A 486 37.23 11.44 -16.82
N LYS A 487 38.34 11.98 -17.34
CA LYS A 487 38.94 13.23 -16.85
C LYS A 487 38.06 14.46 -17.08
N ASP A 488 37.27 14.48 -18.15
CA ASP A 488 36.43 15.62 -18.51
C ASP A 488 35.24 15.72 -17.54
N LEU A 489 34.55 14.60 -17.29
CA LEU A 489 33.46 14.50 -16.32
C LEU A 489 33.95 14.78 -14.89
N LEU A 490 35.11 14.24 -14.50
CA LEU A 490 35.73 14.55 -13.20
C LEU A 490 36.13 16.04 -13.08
N SER A 491 36.59 16.66 -14.17
CA SER A 491 36.91 18.09 -14.17
C SER A 491 35.67 18.97 -14.12
N ALA A 492 34.52 18.50 -14.62
CA ALA A 492 33.24 19.20 -14.53
C ALA A 492 32.72 19.19 -13.08
N ILE A 493 32.58 18.02 -12.45
CA ILE A 493 32.04 17.91 -11.09
C ILE A 493 32.90 18.60 -10.01
N VAL A 494 34.22 18.70 -10.21
CA VAL A 494 35.10 19.52 -9.34
C VAL A 494 34.88 21.02 -9.53
N LYS A 495 34.55 21.49 -10.74
CA LYS A 495 34.25 22.91 -11.02
C LYS A 495 32.86 23.32 -10.56
N GLU A 496 31.89 22.41 -10.66
CA GLU A 496 30.52 22.60 -10.21
C GLU A 496 30.41 22.58 -8.68
N GLY A 497 31.36 21.95 -7.99
CA GLY A 497 31.51 22.02 -6.53
C GLY A 497 30.98 20.79 -5.78
N CYS A 498 30.27 19.89 -6.45
CA CYS A 498 29.67 18.70 -5.83
C CYS A 498 30.73 17.75 -5.23
N LEU A 499 31.96 17.74 -5.77
CA LEU A 499 33.09 16.98 -5.23
C LEU A 499 33.98 17.84 -4.32
N THR A 500 33.57 17.98 -3.05
CA THR A 500 34.35 18.64 -1.99
C THR A 500 35.22 17.65 -1.22
N GLU A 501 36.10 18.16 -0.34
CA GLU A 501 36.84 17.32 0.62
C GLU A 501 35.90 16.45 1.47
N ARG A 502 34.84 17.04 2.04
CA ARG A 502 33.86 16.32 2.87
C ARG A 502 33.09 15.28 2.06
N SER A 503 32.56 15.67 0.90
CA SER A 503 31.70 14.78 0.10
C SER A 503 32.50 13.59 -0.45
N CYS A 504 33.72 13.84 -0.93
CA CYS A 504 34.62 12.80 -1.42
C CYS A 504 35.10 11.85 -0.31
N VAL A 505 35.53 12.37 0.86
CA VAL A 505 35.94 11.52 2.00
C VAL A 505 34.78 10.64 2.48
N SER A 506 33.55 11.16 2.50
CA SER A 506 32.36 10.42 2.92
C SER A 506 31.98 9.29 1.93
N ALA A 507 32.01 9.59 0.63
CA ALA A 507 31.80 8.60 -0.42
C ALA A 507 32.89 7.50 -0.38
N VAL A 508 34.17 7.89 -0.28
CA VAL A 508 35.28 6.94 -0.19
C VAL A 508 35.21 6.08 1.07
N ALA A 509 34.85 6.63 2.22
CA ALA A 509 34.67 5.86 3.46
C ALA A 509 33.64 4.73 3.30
N THR A 510 32.58 4.97 2.51
CA THR A 510 31.55 3.97 2.23
C THR A 510 32.01 2.95 1.19
N LEU A 511 32.80 3.36 0.19
CA LEU A 511 33.29 2.48 -0.89
C LEU A 511 34.45 1.56 -0.47
N VAL A 512 35.38 2.02 0.38
CA VAL A 512 36.63 1.29 0.69
C VAL A 512 36.45 -0.14 1.25
N PRO A 513 35.39 -0.50 1.99
CA PRO A 513 35.21 -1.88 2.44
C PRO A 513 34.96 -2.90 1.31
N GLN A 514 34.37 -2.50 0.18
CA GLN A 514 33.88 -3.43 -0.87
C GLN A 514 34.36 -3.07 -2.30
N HIS A 515 34.62 -1.79 -2.59
CA HIS A 515 34.83 -1.25 -3.94
C HIS A 515 36.20 -0.57 -4.13
N ILE A 516 37.26 -1.11 -3.50
CA ILE A 516 38.62 -0.53 -3.52
C ILE A 516 39.13 -0.20 -4.94
N THR A 517 38.84 -1.03 -5.93
CA THR A 517 39.30 -0.83 -7.32
C THR A 517 38.72 0.45 -7.95
N ALA A 518 37.43 0.74 -7.71
CA ALA A 518 36.81 1.97 -8.17
C ALA A 518 37.43 3.21 -7.51
N VAL A 519 37.75 3.11 -6.21
CA VAL A 519 38.45 4.19 -5.49
C VAL A 519 39.89 4.37 -5.99
N GLN A 520 40.62 3.30 -6.31
CA GLN A 520 41.95 3.39 -6.91
C GLN A 520 41.92 4.09 -8.27
N HIS A 521 40.91 3.81 -9.09
CA HIS A 521 40.68 4.49 -10.37
C HIS A 521 40.41 5.99 -10.17
N LEU A 522 39.47 6.34 -9.27
CA LEU A 522 39.17 7.72 -8.89
C LEU A 522 40.41 8.48 -8.39
N VAL A 523 41.21 7.88 -7.51
CA VAL A 523 42.45 8.48 -6.98
C VAL A 523 43.49 8.70 -8.07
N SER A 524 43.57 7.80 -9.07
CA SER A 524 44.45 7.99 -10.23
C SER A 524 44.05 9.20 -11.06
N LEU A 525 42.75 9.38 -11.34
CA LEU A 525 42.23 10.53 -12.09
C LEU A 525 42.35 11.84 -11.29
N LEU A 526 42.01 11.82 -10.00
CA LEU A 526 42.14 12.98 -9.10
C LEU A 526 43.59 13.45 -8.96
N SER A 527 44.57 12.55 -9.01
CA SER A 527 45.99 12.93 -8.96
C SER A 527 46.42 13.83 -10.13
N GLU A 528 45.65 13.87 -11.22
CA GLU A 528 45.84 14.78 -12.35
C GLU A 528 44.90 16.00 -12.32
N VAL A 529 43.64 15.82 -11.89
CA VAL A 529 42.59 16.86 -11.96
C VAL A 529 42.55 17.78 -10.72
N GLU A 530 42.62 17.21 -9.52
CA GLU A 530 42.64 17.96 -8.24
C GLU A 530 43.56 17.23 -7.24
N PRO A 531 44.89 17.44 -7.35
CA PRO A 531 45.86 16.63 -6.64
C PRO A 531 45.79 16.78 -5.11
N LYS A 532 45.24 17.88 -4.58
CA LYS A 532 45.08 18.03 -3.11
C LYS A 532 44.09 16.99 -2.57
N LEU A 533 42.97 16.80 -3.28
CA LEU A 533 41.94 15.84 -2.89
C LEU A 533 42.47 14.40 -2.99
N ALA A 534 43.26 14.10 -4.03
CA ALA A 534 43.92 12.80 -4.17
C ALA A 534 44.85 12.47 -2.98
N GLU A 535 45.64 13.43 -2.51
CA GLU A 535 46.56 13.21 -1.38
C GLU A 535 45.83 13.04 -0.03
N ILE A 536 44.69 13.71 0.17
CA ILE A 536 43.83 13.51 1.34
C ILE A 536 43.30 12.07 1.38
N ILE A 537 42.73 11.59 0.26
CA ILE A 537 42.20 10.22 0.15
C ILE A 537 43.30 9.17 0.39
N LYS A 538 44.47 9.32 -0.24
CA LYS A 538 45.61 8.40 -0.05
C LYS A 538 46.05 8.33 1.41
N LYS A 539 46.09 9.48 2.11
CA LYS A 539 46.48 9.60 3.50
C LYS A 539 45.47 8.95 4.44
N ASP A 540 44.19 9.25 4.27
CA ASP A 540 43.16 8.87 5.24
C ASP A 540 42.69 7.41 5.07
N PHE A 541 42.79 6.84 3.87
CA PHE A 541 42.37 5.47 3.56
C PHE A 541 43.52 4.53 3.14
N SER A 542 44.79 4.96 3.23
CA SER A 542 45.98 4.16 2.91
C SER A 542 46.00 3.53 1.50
N ILE A 543 45.49 4.25 0.50
CA ILE A 543 45.28 3.72 -0.86
C ILE A 543 46.56 3.82 -1.70
N SER A 544 47.08 2.67 -2.17
CA SER A 544 48.26 2.62 -3.04
C SER A 544 47.90 2.84 -4.52
N SER A 545 48.53 3.82 -5.17
CA SER A 545 48.40 4.06 -6.62
C SER A 545 49.27 3.10 -7.44
N ASN A 546 48.86 1.84 -7.57
CA ASN A 546 49.55 0.83 -8.38
C ASN A 546 48.83 0.55 -9.71
N VAL A 547 48.82 1.54 -10.62
CA VAL A 547 48.67 1.26 -12.05
C VAL A 547 50.07 0.97 -12.61
N SER A 548 50.55 -0.26 -12.40
CA SER A 548 51.73 -0.74 -13.12
C SER A 548 51.34 -0.96 -14.59
N GLY A 549 51.79 -0.09 -15.49
CA GLY A 549 51.55 -0.20 -16.92
C GLY A 549 52.09 -1.52 -17.47
N GLY A 550 51.20 -2.50 -17.65
CA GLY A 550 51.47 -3.75 -18.33
C GLY A 550 51.45 -3.55 -19.83
N ASN A 551 52.59 -3.17 -20.41
CA ASN A 551 52.84 -3.44 -21.83
C ASN A 551 53.00 -4.97 -22.00
N ILE A 552 52.05 -5.61 -22.70
CA ILE A 552 52.22 -6.64 -23.75
C ILE A 552 50.84 -7.00 -24.30
#